data_AF-A0AAU9SI07-F1
#
_entry.id   AF-A0AAU9SI07-F1
#
_cell.length_a   1.000
_cell.length_b   1.000
_cell.length_c   1.000
_cell.angle_alpha   90.00
_cell.angle_beta   90.00
_cell.angle_gamma   90.00
#
_symmetry.space_group_name_H-M   'P 1'
#
loop_
_entity.id
_entity.type
_entity.pdbx_description
1 polymer ?
#
loop_
_entity_poly.entity_id
_entity_poly.type
_entity_poly.pdbx_seq_one_letter_code
_entity_poly.pdbx_strand_id
1 'polypeptide(L)'
;MVKLASAREVRMYGPRPARNRAEYINAGLYIFATIVLVCGFAAQFSMNPKSGLVLLLISSAIIIAVNMHDLVAHLAGIDYRLSLMGFDTQLALVEFSAPLVQALGTLLFFLGILFLFLQEEKGYGYVKLETHALNMLIAGPVLWVLGSIHNSCQIYERSGGHIQVLQESVHVPFLMGSCCSWLVQFLTVKSRLA
;
A
#
# COMPACT_ATOMS: atom_id res chain seq x y z
N MET A 1 -17.32 6.75 -30.31
CA MET A 1 -16.45 6.68 -29.12
C MET A 1 -17.33 6.82 -27.89
N VAL A 2 -17.87 5.70 -27.41
CA VAL A 2 -18.66 5.66 -26.18
C VAL A 2 -17.65 5.75 -25.05
N LYS A 3 -17.48 6.95 -24.48
CA LYS A 3 -16.63 7.15 -23.30
C LYS A 3 -17.10 6.17 -22.23
N LEU A 4 -16.17 5.32 -21.81
CA LEU A 4 -16.30 4.33 -20.75
C LEU A 4 -17.04 4.97 -19.58
N ALA A 5 -18.23 4.45 -19.32
CA ALA A 5 -19.01 4.78 -18.15
C ALA A 5 -18.18 4.35 -16.94
N SER A 6 -17.42 5.31 -16.39
CA SER A 6 -16.89 5.34 -15.04
C SER A 6 -16.41 3.99 -14.52
N ALA A 7 -15.12 3.71 -14.62
CA ALA A 7 -14.55 2.49 -14.04
C ALA A 7 -14.69 2.43 -12.48
N ARG A 8 -15.00 3.57 -11.84
CA ARG A 8 -15.54 3.62 -10.46
C ARG A 8 -16.97 3.08 -10.32
N GLU A 9 -17.84 3.22 -11.32
CA GLU A 9 -19.18 2.59 -11.32
C GLU A 9 -19.08 1.06 -11.39
N VAL A 10 -17.99 0.52 -11.94
CA VAL A 10 -17.74 -0.93 -12.06
C VAL A 10 -17.37 -1.57 -10.71
N ARG A 11 -16.76 -0.84 -9.76
CA ARG A 11 -16.43 -1.40 -8.42
C ARG A 11 -17.69 -1.91 -7.69
N MET A 12 -17.69 -3.21 -7.38
CA MET A 12 -18.79 -3.87 -6.67
C MET A 12 -18.40 -4.13 -5.21
N TYR A 13 -18.63 -3.13 -4.36
CA TYR A 13 -18.59 -3.28 -2.90
C TYR A 13 -19.91 -3.86 -2.32
N GLY A 14 -20.70 -4.56 -3.14
CA GLY A 14 -22.04 -5.04 -2.81
C GLY A 14 -23.18 -4.10 -3.22
N PRO A 15 -24.41 -4.26 -2.67
CA PRO A 15 -25.58 -3.46 -3.04
C PRO A 15 -25.34 -1.95 -2.88
N ARG A 16 -26.00 -1.11 -3.69
CA ARG A 16 -25.79 0.36 -3.73
C ARG A 16 -25.60 1.07 -2.38
N PRO A 17 -26.38 0.81 -1.31
CA PRO A 17 -26.16 1.45 0.00
C PRO A 17 -24.97 0.92 0.79
N ALA A 18 -24.55 -0.33 0.57
CA ALA A 18 -23.37 -0.92 1.20
C ALA A 18 -22.08 -0.40 0.56
N ARG A 19 -22.11 -0.11 -0.75
CA ARG A 19 -20.97 0.40 -1.50
C ARG A 19 -20.39 1.71 -0.94
N ASN A 20 -21.23 2.73 -0.74
CA ASN A 20 -20.73 4.01 -0.22
C ASN A 20 -20.10 3.85 1.17
N ARG A 21 -20.69 3.01 2.04
CA ARG A 21 -20.13 2.74 3.37
C ARG A 21 -18.78 2.05 3.30
N ALA A 22 -18.64 1.05 2.44
CA ALA A 22 -17.38 0.33 2.23
C ALA A 22 -16.28 1.26 1.71
N GLU A 23 -16.60 2.16 0.76
CA GLU A 23 -15.66 3.17 0.25
C GLU A 23 -15.16 4.09 1.39
N TYR A 24 -16.06 4.59 2.25
CA TYR A 24 -15.67 5.41 3.40
C TYR A 24 -14.86 4.66 4.44
N ILE A 25 -15.20 3.39 4.72
CA ILE A 25 -14.45 2.54 5.65
C ILE A 25 -13.03 2.31 5.11
N ASN A 26 -12.89 2.00 3.81
CA ASN A 26 -11.57 1.79 3.19
C ASN A 26 -10.71 3.06 3.26
N ALA A 27 -11.29 4.22 2.95
CA ALA A 27 -10.60 5.50 3.06
C ALA A 27 -10.20 5.83 4.51
N GLY A 28 -11.11 5.61 5.48
CA GLY A 28 -10.83 5.82 6.89
C GLY A 28 -9.71 4.91 7.42
N LEU A 29 -9.74 3.64 7.04
CA LEU A 29 -8.69 2.68 7.39
C LEU A 29 -7.33 3.06 6.77
N TYR A 30 -7.31 3.59 5.55
CA TYR A 30 -6.09 4.10 4.93
C TYR A 30 -5.47 5.25 5.71
N ILE A 31 -6.28 6.25 6.08
CA ILE A 31 -5.81 7.41 6.83
C ILE A 31 -5.30 6.95 8.21
N PHE A 32 -6.08 6.12 8.90
CA PHE A 32 -5.69 5.56 10.18
C PHE A 32 -4.37 4.78 10.08
N ALA A 33 -4.25 3.87 9.12
CA ALA A 33 -3.05 3.08 8.92
C ALA A 33 -1.84 3.96 8.61
N THR A 34 -2.01 5.04 7.86
CA THR A 34 -0.90 5.94 7.56
C THR A 34 -0.45 6.74 8.78
N ILE A 35 -1.39 7.21 9.62
CA ILE A 35 -1.04 7.84 10.90
C ILE A 35 -0.24 6.86 11.76
N VAL A 36 -0.70 5.61 11.88
CA VAL A 36 0.01 4.56 12.63
C VAL A 36 1.38 4.27 12.02
N LEU A 37 1.51 4.26 10.69
CA LEU A 37 2.78 4.07 9.99
C LEU A 37 3.79 5.17 10.33
N VAL A 38 3.36 6.44 10.27
CA VAL A 38 4.19 7.60 10.63
C VAL A 38 4.58 7.56 12.11
N CYS A 39 3.64 7.25 13.00
CA CYS A 39 3.94 7.04 14.42
C CYS A 39 4.94 5.89 14.64
N GLY A 40 4.81 4.80 13.88
CA GLY A 40 5.74 3.67 13.92
C GLY A 40 7.16 4.06 13.52
N PHE A 41 7.32 4.87 12.46
CA PHE A 41 8.61 5.44 12.08
C PHE A 41 9.16 6.41 13.14
N ALA A 42 8.33 7.31 13.67
CA ALA A 42 8.74 8.23 14.73
C ALA A 42 9.21 7.48 15.99
N ALA A 43 8.53 6.39 16.35
CA ALA A 43 8.88 5.55 17.49
C ALA A 43 10.23 4.82 17.33
N GLN A 44 10.76 4.66 16.11
CA GLN A 44 12.11 4.12 15.90
C GLN A 44 13.22 5.02 16.45
N PHE A 45 12.95 6.32 16.63
CA PHE A 45 13.88 7.26 17.27
C PHE A 45 13.77 7.27 18.80
N SER A 46 12.88 6.48 19.39
CA SER A 46 12.72 6.39 20.84
C SER A 46 13.71 5.41 21.48
N MET A 47 13.82 5.45 22.81
CA MET A 47 14.63 4.49 23.57
C MET A 47 14.18 3.02 23.44
N ASN A 48 12.95 2.76 22.96
CA ASN A 48 12.37 1.41 22.84
C ASN A 48 11.95 1.12 21.39
N PRO A 49 12.90 0.83 20.48
CA PRO A 49 12.63 0.67 19.03
C PRO A 49 11.69 -0.49 18.70
N LYS A 50 11.61 -1.52 19.56
CA LYS A 50 10.66 -2.65 19.45
C LYS A 50 9.21 -2.20 19.28
N SER A 51 8.80 -1.20 20.05
CA SER A 51 7.43 -0.67 19.98
C SER A 51 7.12 -0.07 18.61
N GLY A 52 8.11 0.56 17.97
CA GLY A 52 8.00 1.08 16.61
C GLY A 52 7.83 -0.03 15.57
N LEU A 53 8.56 -1.14 15.70
CA LEU A 53 8.44 -2.28 14.76
C LEU A 53 7.03 -2.87 14.79
N VAL A 54 6.43 -3.00 15.98
CA VAL A 54 5.06 -3.50 16.13
C VAL A 54 4.04 -2.56 15.45
N LEU A 55 4.17 -1.24 15.62
CA LEU A 55 3.30 -0.27 14.95
C LEU A 55 3.45 -0.33 13.42
N LEU A 56 4.67 -0.51 12.92
CA LEU A 56 4.93 -0.68 11.49
C LEU A 56 4.30 -1.99 10.95
N LEU A 57 4.31 -3.08 11.71
CA LEU A 57 3.64 -4.34 11.34
C LEU A 57 2.12 -4.17 11.30
N ILE A 58 1.53 -3.53 12.32
CA ILE A 58 0.08 -3.29 12.40
C ILE A 58 -0.40 -2.44 11.23
N SER A 59 0.26 -1.30 10.99
CA SER A 59 -0.10 -0.40 9.87
C SER A 59 0.03 -1.10 8.52
N SER A 60 1.12 -1.85 8.30
CA SER A 60 1.32 -2.62 7.07
C SER A 60 0.23 -3.68 6.86
N ALA A 61 -0.18 -4.40 7.91
CA ALA A 61 -1.26 -5.38 7.82
C ALA A 61 -2.60 -4.74 7.41
N ILE A 62 -2.92 -3.57 7.97
CA ILE A 62 -4.13 -2.82 7.60
C ILE A 62 -4.05 -2.37 6.14
N ILE A 63 -2.91 -1.81 5.70
CA ILE A 63 -2.72 -1.38 4.31
C ILE A 63 -2.88 -2.56 3.33
N ILE A 64 -2.36 -3.74 3.66
CA ILE A 64 -2.54 -4.96 2.83
C ILE A 64 -4.03 -5.31 2.75
N ALA A 65 -4.73 -5.36 3.88
CA ALA A 65 -6.15 -5.72 3.93
C ALA A 65 -7.01 -4.77 3.09
N VAL A 66 -6.76 -3.47 3.21
CA VAL A 66 -7.47 -2.41 2.49
C VAL A 66 -7.21 -2.49 0.97
N ASN A 67 -5.96 -2.72 0.55
CA ASN A 67 -5.62 -2.91 -0.87
C ASN A 67 -6.23 -4.20 -1.44
N MET A 68 -6.18 -5.29 -0.69
CA MET A 68 -6.78 -6.57 -1.10
C MET A 68 -8.30 -6.46 -1.20
N HIS A 69 -8.94 -5.75 -0.28
CA HIS A 69 -10.37 -5.47 -0.34
C HIS A 69 -10.74 -4.66 -1.58
N ASP A 70 -9.95 -3.63 -1.93
CA ASP A 70 -10.17 -2.85 -3.16
C ASP A 70 -9.94 -3.69 -4.42
N LEU A 71 -8.89 -4.51 -4.44
CA LEU A 71 -8.58 -5.44 -5.54
C LEU A 71 -9.73 -6.43 -5.78
N VAL A 72 -10.28 -7.01 -4.71
CA VAL A 72 -11.42 -7.92 -4.78
C VAL A 72 -12.68 -7.19 -5.28
N ALA A 73 -12.91 -5.95 -4.86
CA ALA A 73 -14.04 -5.15 -5.34
C ALA A 73 -13.94 -4.83 -6.85
N HIS A 74 -12.72 -4.64 -7.37
CA HIS A 74 -12.47 -4.51 -8.81
C HIS A 74 -12.70 -5.82 -9.56
N LEU A 75 -12.19 -6.94 -9.04
CA LEU A 75 -12.39 -8.26 -9.65
C LEU A 75 -13.86 -8.66 -9.66
N ALA A 76 -14.58 -8.42 -8.57
CA ALA A 76 -16.03 -8.63 -8.49
C ALA A 76 -16.81 -7.73 -9.46
N GLY A 77 -16.31 -6.51 -9.71
CA GLY A 77 -16.88 -5.58 -10.69
C GLY A 77 -16.87 -6.09 -12.14
N ILE A 78 -15.92 -6.97 -12.46
CA ILE A 78 -15.77 -7.58 -13.80
C ILE A 78 -16.12 -9.06 -13.83
N ASP A 79 -16.83 -9.56 -12.81
CA ASP A 79 -17.17 -10.99 -12.64
C ASP A 79 -15.96 -11.93 -12.77
N TYR A 80 -14.79 -11.49 -12.31
CA TYR A 80 -13.50 -12.21 -12.43
C TYR A 80 -13.08 -12.52 -13.88
N ARG A 81 -13.67 -11.87 -14.88
CA ARG A 81 -13.33 -12.07 -16.29
C ARG A 81 -12.09 -11.25 -16.66
N LEU A 82 -10.91 -11.79 -16.35
CA LEU A 82 -9.62 -11.12 -16.61
C LEU A 82 -9.39 -10.75 -18.09
N SER A 83 -10.02 -11.46 -19.04
CA SER A 83 -9.95 -11.11 -20.46
C SER A 83 -10.45 -9.69 -20.76
N LEU A 84 -11.32 -9.12 -19.91
CA LEU A 84 -11.82 -7.75 -20.07
C LEU A 84 -10.72 -6.70 -19.88
N MET A 85 -9.68 -7.01 -19.10
CA MET A 85 -8.53 -6.10 -18.89
C MET A 85 -7.76 -5.86 -20.19
N GLY A 86 -7.81 -6.77 -21.17
CA GLY A 86 -7.14 -6.59 -22.45
C GLY A 86 -7.78 -5.52 -23.34
N PHE A 87 -9.03 -5.11 -23.06
CA PHE A 87 -9.76 -4.13 -23.86
C PHE A 87 -9.69 -2.71 -23.29
N ASP A 88 -9.31 -2.57 -22.02
CA ASP A 88 -9.19 -1.28 -21.34
C ASP A 88 -7.89 -1.21 -20.54
N THR A 89 -6.94 -0.43 -21.06
CA THR A 89 -5.64 -0.21 -20.43
C THR A 89 -5.75 0.52 -19.09
N GLN A 90 -6.77 1.36 -18.90
CA GLN A 90 -7.00 2.04 -17.62
C GLN A 90 -7.48 1.04 -16.57
N LEU A 91 -8.40 0.14 -16.91
CA LEU A 91 -8.82 -0.93 -16.01
C LEU A 91 -7.63 -1.82 -15.60
N ALA A 92 -6.80 -2.22 -16.56
CA ALA A 92 -5.68 -3.13 -16.32
C ALA A 92 -4.53 -2.50 -15.52
N LEU A 93 -3.96 -1.39 -16.03
CA LEU A 93 -2.72 -0.82 -15.50
C LEU A 93 -2.94 0.07 -14.28
N VAL A 94 -4.16 0.57 -14.11
CA VAL A 94 -4.40 1.65 -13.18
C VAL A 94 -5.37 1.21 -12.08
N GLU A 95 -6.48 0.58 -12.41
CA GLU A 95 -7.46 0.14 -11.40
C GLU A 95 -7.10 -1.20 -10.76
N PHE A 96 -6.60 -2.15 -11.55
CA PHE A 96 -6.19 -3.46 -11.05
C PHE A 96 -4.73 -3.45 -10.56
N SER A 97 -3.81 -2.93 -11.38
CA SER A 97 -2.38 -3.02 -11.07
C SER A 97 -1.96 -2.10 -9.91
N ALA A 98 -2.61 -0.96 -9.69
CA ALA A 98 -2.27 -0.09 -8.55
C ALA A 98 -2.47 -0.79 -7.19
N PRO A 99 -3.68 -1.25 -6.80
CA PRO A 99 -3.87 -1.92 -5.51
C PRO A 99 -3.08 -3.24 -5.40
N LEU A 100 -2.87 -3.95 -6.53
CA LEU A 100 -2.05 -5.17 -6.55
C LEU A 100 -0.59 -4.88 -6.20
N VAL A 101 0.04 -3.95 -6.94
CA VAL A 101 1.45 -3.57 -6.74
C VAL A 101 1.65 -3.00 -5.34
N GLN A 102 0.68 -2.21 -4.86
CA GLN A 102 0.68 -1.65 -3.51
C GLN A 102 0.64 -2.73 -2.42
N ALA A 103 -0.23 -3.72 -2.57
CA ALA A 103 -0.33 -4.82 -1.61
C ALA A 103 0.94 -5.66 -1.60
N LEU A 104 1.51 -5.96 -2.78
CA LEU A 104 2.78 -6.69 -2.89
C LEU A 104 3.93 -5.92 -2.27
N GLY A 105 4.04 -4.62 -2.53
CA GLY A 105 5.06 -3.77 -1.89
C GLY A 105 4.92 -3.73 -0.38
N THR A 106 3.68 -3.61 0.13
CA THR A 106 3.41 -3.62 1.57
C THR A 106 3.72 -4.97 2.20
N LEU A 107 3.45 -6.07 1.48
CA LEU A 107 3.76 -7.42 1.93
C LEU A 107 5.27 -7.63 2.07
N LEU A 108 6.05 -7.19 1.08
CA LEU A 108 7.52 -7.25 1.17
C LEU A 108 8.03 -6.39 2.33
N PHE A 109 7.51 -5.18 2.49
CA PHE A 109 7.88 -4.30 3.60
C PHE A 109 7.54 -4.95 4.97
N PHE A 110 6.35 -5.53 5.10
CA PHE A 110 5.91 -6.27 6.29
C PHE A 110 6.85 -7.43 6.61
N LEU A 111 7.19 -8.26 5.61
CA LEU A 111 8.10 -9.40 5.79
C LEU A 111 9.51 -8.93 6.18
N GLY A 112 9.98 -7.83 5.60
CA GLY A 112 11.26 -7.20 5.96
C GLY A 112 11.30 -6.76 7.42
N ILE A 113 10.25 -6.09 7.90
CA ILE A 113 10.12 -5.71 9.32
C ILE A 113 10.01 -6.94 10.22
N LEU A 114 9.24 -7.95 9.81
CA LEU A 114 9.06 -9.18 10.58
C LEU A 114 10.38 -9.91 10.76
N PHE A 115 11.23 -9.96 9.73
CA PHE A 115 12.55 -10.56 9.81
C PHE A 115 13.48 -9.78 10.75
N LEU A 116 13.46 -8.45 10.72
CA LEU A 116 14.20 -7.63 11.69
C LEU A 116 13.72 -7.88 13.12
N PHE A 117 12.40 -7.94 13.33
CA PHE A 117 11.80 -8.22 14.63
C PHE A 117 12.22 -9.59 15.18
N LEU A 118 12.16 -10.63 14.34
CA LEU A 118 12.62 -11.98 14.71
C LEU A 118 14.11 -12.04 15.00
N GLN A 119 14.94 -11.26 14.31
CA GLN A 119 16.38 -11.17 14.55
C GLN A 119 16.68 -10.50 15.89
N GLU A 120 15.93 -9.45 16.26
CA GLU A 120 16.05 -8.79 17.56
C GLU A 120 15.62 -9.71 18.72
N GLU A 121 14.60 -10.54 18.51
CA GLU A 121 14.09 -11.50 19.51
C GLU A 121 15.03 -12.69 19.72
N LYS A 122 15.60 -13.26 18.63
CA LYS A 122 16.39 -14.50 18.66
C LYS A 122 17.91 -14.28 18.74
N GLY A 123 18.38 -13.04 18.66
CA GLY A 123 19.79 -12.67 18.72
C GLY A 123 20.53 -12.78 17.37
N TYR A 124 21.51 -11.88 17.17
CA TYR A 124 22.21 -11.61 15.90
C TYR A 124 22.88 -12.81 15.21
N GLY A 125 23.14 -13.91 15.93
CA GLY A 125 23.97 -15.02 15.44
C GLY A 125 23.24 -16.18 14.75
N TYR A 126 21.92 -16.28 14.87
CA TYR A 126 21.22 -17.54 14.54
C TYR A 126 20.60 -17.61 13.14
N VAL A 127 20.41 -16.49 12.44
CA VAL A 127 19.71 -16.53 11.14
C VAL A 127 20.27 -15.51 10.14
N LYS A 128 20.68 -15.99 8.95
CA LYS A 128 21.09 -15.17 7.78
C LYS A 128 19.92 -14.41 7.12
N LEU A 129 18.95 -13.95 7.91
CA LEU A 129 17.76 -13.24 7.40
C LEU A 129 18.02 -11.76 7.11
N GLU A 130 19.11 -11.18 7.64
CA GLU A 130 19.41 -9.75 7.49
C GLU A 130 19.46 -9.30 6.03
N THR A 131 20.19 -10.02 5.17
CA THR A 131 20.29 -9.69 3.75
C THR A 131 18.92 -9.76 3.05
N HIS A 132 18.09 -10.74 3.41
CA HIS A 132 16.74 -10.87 2.84
C HIS A 132 15.81 -9.79 3.36
N ALA A 133 15.90 -9.44 4.65
CA ALA A 133 15.16 -8.36 5.26
C ALA A 133 15.48 -7.03 4.56
N LEU A 134 16.77 -6.73 4.35
CA LEU A 134 17.21 -5.52 3.64
C LEU A 134 16.71 -5.49 2.19
N ASN A 135 16.81 -6.60 1.45
CA ASN A 135 16.31 -6.66 0.07
C ASN A 135 14.80 -6.45 0.00
N MET A 136 14.03 -7.04 0.92
CA MET A 136 12.58 -6.87 0.98
C MET A 136 12.19 -5.45 1.40
N LEU A 137 12.93 -4.89 2.35
CA LEU A 137 12.77 -3.52 2.81
C LEU A 137 13.04 -2.54 1.67
N ILE A 138 13.96 -2.81 0.74
CA ILE A 138 14.21 -1.96 -0.44
C ILE A 138 13.14 -2.18 -1.51
N ALA A 139 12.81 -3.45 -1.80
CA ALA A 139 11.86 -3.81 -2.85
C ALA A 139 10.43 -3.31 -2.54
N GLY A 140 10.02 -3.33 -1.27
CA GLY A 140 8.69 -2.86 -0.84
C GLY A 140 8.40 -1.40 -1.23
N PRO A 141 9.21 -0.42 -0.79
CA PRO A 141 9.13 0.98 -1.18
C PRO A 141 9.26 1.22 -2.68
N VAL A 142 10.07 0.44 -3.40
CA VAL A 142 10.14 0.55 -4.88
C VAL A 142 8.80 0.19 -5.52
N LEU A 143 8.19 -0.92 -5.07
CA LEU A 143 6.84 -1.29 -5.52
C LEU A 143 5.80 -0.25 -5.08
N TRP A 144 5.91 0.32 -3.88
CA TRP A 144 5.06 1.42 -3.45
C TRP A 144 5.16 2.66 -4.35
N VAL A 145 6.37 3.04 -4.79
CA VAL A 145 6.54 4.13 -5.76
C VAL A 145 5.89 3.76 -7.09
N LEU A 146 6.06 2.53 -7.58
CA LEU A 146 5.43 2.07 -8.81
C LEU A 146 3.90 2.07 -8.72
N GLY A 147 3.35 1.56 -7.62
CA GLY A 147 1.91 1.58 -7.33
C GLY A 147 1.36 3.00 -7.22
N SER A 148 2.16 3.92 -6.68
CA SER A 148 1.84 5.35 -6.65
C SER A 148 1.78 5.96 -8.05
N ILE A 149 2.74 5.63 -8.92
CA ILE A 149 2.74 6.09 -10.32
C ILE A 149 1.52 5.53 -11.08
N HIS A 150 1.17 4.26 -10.85
CA HIS A 150 -0.05 3.70 -11.42
C HIS A 150 -1.30 4.43 -10.92
N ASN A 151 -1.35 4.75 -9.62
CA ASN A 151 -2.48 5.46 -9.03
C ASN A 151 -2.60 6.93 -9.50
N SER A 152 -1.49 7.63 -9.76
CA SER A 152 -1.53 9.01 -10.28
C SER A 152 -2.04 9.11 -11.72
N CYS A 153 -1.99 8.00 -12.45
CA CYS A 153 -2.57 7.88 -13.80
C CYS A 153 -4.09 7.64 -13.77
N GLN A 154 -4.74 7.64 -12.59
CA GLN A 154 -6.19 7.55 -12.45
C GLN A 154 -6.87 8.86 -12.85
N ILE A 155 -7.48 8.89 -14.03
CA ILE A 155 -8.32 10.01 -14.49
C ILE A 155 -9.80 9.64 -14.32
N TYR A 156 -10.48 10.29 -13.37
CA TYR A 156 -11.93 10.17 -13.20
C TYR A 156 -12.64 11.34 -13.85
N GLU A 157 -13.06 11.19 -15.12
CA GLU A 157 -13.80 12.23 -15.85
C GLU A 157 -15.18 12.56 -15.25
N ARG A 158 -15.73 11.73 -14.35
CA ARG A 158 -17.12 11.84 -13.85
C ARG A 158 -17.29 11.78 -12.33
N SER A 159 -16.21 11.79 -11.54
CA SER A 159 -16.30 11.79 -10.08
C SER A 159 -16.38 13.22 -9.53
N GLY A 160 -17.28 13.49 -8.57
CA GLY A 160 -17.32 14.78 -7.88
C GLY A 160 -16.01 15.09 -7.14
N GLY A 161 -15.63 16.38 -7.06
CA GLY A 161 -14.34 16.83 -6.51
C GLY A 161 -14.02 16.34 -5.08
N HIS A 162 -15.03 16.11 -4.24
CA HIS A 162 -14.84 15.50 -2.91
C HIS A 162 -14.19 14.12 -2.95
N ILE A 163 -14.46 13.34 -3.98
CA ILE A 163 -13.89 12.00 -4.14
C ILE A 163 -12.45 12.09 -4.61
N GLN A 164 -12.14 13.03 -5.50
CA GLN A 164 -10.77 13.27 -5.97
C GLN A 164 -9.89 13.75 -4.81
N VAL A 165 -10.41 14.61 -3.92
CA VAL A 165 -9.71 15.03 -2.69
C VAL A 165 -9.51 13.86 -1.72
N LEU A 166 -10.48 12.96 -1.59
CA LEU A 166 -10.36 11.76 -0.73
C LEU A 166 -9.31 10.77 -1.28
N GLN A 167 -9.11 10.75 -2.59
CA GLN A 167 -8.13 9.89 -3.23
C GLN A 167 -6.72 10.49 -3.16
N GLU A 168 -6.59 11.80 -3.35
CA GLU A 168 -5.34 12.54 -3.15
C GLU A 168 -4.88 12.51 -1.68
N SER A 169 -5.81 12.54 -0.72
CA SER A 169 -5.48 12.42 0.70
C SER A 169 -5.00 11.03 1.13
N VAL A 170 -5.19 10.00 0.29
CA VAL A 170 -4.58 8.67 0.44
C VAL A 170 -3.26 8.57 -0.34
N HIS A 171 -3.15 9.29 -1.46
CA HIS A 171 -1.99 9.26 -2.32
C HIS A 171 -0.77 9.98 -1.72
N VAL A 172 -0.97 11.17 -1.12
CA VAL A 172 0.10 11.99 -0.54
C VAL A 172 0.79 11.32 0.67
N PRO A 173 0.07 10.72 1.64
CA PRO A 173 0.70 10.01 2.75
C PRO A 173 1.44 8.75 2.30
N PHE A 174 0.98 8.12 1.22
CA PHE A 174 1.60 6.95 0.65
C PHE A 174 2.92 7.27 -0.08
N LEU A 175 2.95 8.36 -0.85
CA LEU A 175 4.16 8.89 -1.48
C LEU A 175 5.19 9.32 -0.42
N MET A 176 4.73 9.97 0.65
CA MET A 176 5.57 10.33 1.81
C MET A 176 6.14 9.09 2.51
N GLY A 177 5.33 8.06 2.77
CA GLY A 177 5.77 6.81 3.37
C GLY A 177 6.80 6.07 2.50
N SER A 178 6.62 6.10 1.18
CA SER A 178 7.54 5.50 0.21
C SER A 178 8.90 6.20 0.18
N CYS A 179 8.90 7.54 0.09
CA CYS A 179 10.13 8.34 0.11
C CYS A 179 10.85 8.22 1.46
N CYS A 180 10.12 8.27 2.58
CA CYS A 180 10.71 8.21 3.92
C CYS A 180 11.30 6.82 4.21
N SER A 181 10.61 5.74 3.83
CA SER A 181 11.13 4.37 3.95
C SER A 181 12.38 4.14 3.12
N TRP A 182 12.38 4.63 1.87
CA TRP A 182 13.53 4.51 0.98
C TRP A 182 14.74 5.29 1.51
N LEU A 183 14.53 6.53 1.97
CA LEU A 183 15.58 7.36 2.57
C LEU A 183 16.17 6.73 3.84
N VAL A 184 15.34 6.28 4.77
CA VAL A 184 15.80 5.69 6.04
C VAL A 184 16.63 4.43 5.79
N GLN A 185 16.21 3.58 4.85
CA GLN A 185 16.94 2.36 4.56
C GLN A 185 18.22 2.58 3.75
N PHE A 186 18.19 3.51 2.79
CA PHE A 186 19.40 3.90 2.05
C PHE A 186 20.47 4.41 3.02
N LEU A 187 20.06 5.20 4.03
CA LEU A 187 20.96 5.68 5.08
C LEU A 187 21.44 4.54 6.00
N THR A 188 20.58 3.59 6.34
CA THR A 188 20.92 2.44 7.23
C THR A 188 21.86 1.43 6.55
N VAL A 189 21.72 1.20 5.25
CA VAL A 189 22.64 0.36 4.46
C VAL A 189 24.00 1.04 4.33
N LYS A 190 24.02 2.36 4.09
CA LYS A 190 25.25 3.14 3.96
C LYS A 190 26.06 3.19 5.26
N SER A 191 25.41 3.21 6.43
CA SER A 191 26.10 3.23 7.73
C SER A 191 26.66 1.88 8.17
N ARG A 192 26.22 0.75 7.59
CA ARG A 192 26.80 -0.58 7.86
C ARG A 192 27.94 -0.96 6.91
N LEU A 193 28.14 -0.20 5.83
CA LEU A 193 29.20 -0.40 4.83
C LEU A 193 30.40 0.56 5.02
N ALA A 194 30.34 1.45 6.01
CA ALA A 194 31.43 2.35 6.42
C ALA A 194 31.97 1.92 7.78
#